data_AF-A0A0Q1AFD1-F1
#
_entry.id   AF-A0A0Q1AFD1-F1
#
_cell.length_a   1.000
_cell.length_b   1.000
_cell.length_c   1.000
_cell.angle_alpha   90.00
_cell.angle_beta   90.00
_cell.angle_gamma   90.00
#
_symmetry.space_group_name_H-M   'P 1'
#
loop_
_entity.id
_entity.type
_entity.pdbx_description
1 polymer ?
#
loop_
_entity_poly.entity_id
_entity_poly.type
_entity_poly.pdbx_seq_one_letter_code
_entity_poly.pdbx_strand_id
1 'polypeptide(L)'
;MLRFTILPVFLAALWISISEFVRNELLFKSYWIDHYRNLGLVFPSEPVNGAMWGVWSLLFAAAIFFISKKFNLLQTTSISWLMGFVLMWVVIGNLNVLPFSLLIFAVPLSIIESFLAALIISKLGNKKADNIKVKT
;
A
#
# COMPACT_ATOMS: atom_id res chain seq x y z
N MET A 1 -18.11 -18.30 -2.75
CA MET A 1 -17.06 -17.86 -1.79
C MET A 1 -15.92 -17.13 -2.50
N LEU A 2 -15.29 -17.68 -3.55
CA LEU A 2 -14.17 -17.03 -4.26
C LEU A 2 -14.43 -15.57 -4.70
N ARG A 3 -15.60 -15.27 -5.28
CA ARG A 3 -15.94 -13.90 -5.74
C ARG A 3 -15.93 -12.83 -4.64
N PHE A 4 -16.18 -13.20 -3.39
CA PHE A 4 -16.24 -12.26 -2.26
C PHE A 4 -14.92 -12.17 -1.49
N THR A 5 -13.90 -12.91 -1.93
CA THR A 5 -12.58 -12.97 -1.28
C THR A 5 -11.48 -12.56 -2.24
N ILE A 6 -11.50 -13.05 -3.47
CA ILE A 6 -10.46 -12.80 -4.47
C ILE A 6 -10.69 -11.45 -5.15
N LEU A 7 -11.92 -11.14 -5.56
CA LEU A 7 -12.22 -9.90 -6.28
C LEU A 7 -11.88 -8.63 -5.47
N PRO A 8 -12.20 -8.53 -4.16
CA PRO A 8 -11.84 -7.34 -3.39
C PRO A 8 -10.32 -7.17 -3.25
N VAL A 9 -9.59 -8.27 -3.04
CA VAL A 9 -8.12 -8.25 -2.93
C VAL A 9 -7.48 -7.87 -4.26
N PHE A 10 -7.96 -8.45 -5.36
CA PHE A 10 -7.45 -8.14 -6.69
C PHE A 10 -7.66 -6.66 -7.06
N LEU A 11 -8.86 -6.12 -6.84
CA LEU A 11 -9.15 -4.72 -7.14
C LEU A 11 -8.36 -3.76 -6.23
N ALA A 12 -8.17 -4.11 -4.95
CA ALA A 12 -7.33 -3.34 -4.06
C ALA A 12 -5.85 -3.39 -4.48
N ALA A 13 -5.33 -4.56 -4.87
CA ALA A 13 -3.97 -4.70 -5.38
C ALA A 13 -3.78 -3.88 -6.67
N LEU A 14 -4.74 -3.93 -7.59
CA LEU A 14 -4.72 -3.14 -8.82
C LEU A 14 -4.69 -1.63 -8.51
N TRP A 15 -5.53 -1.18 -7.57
CA TRP A 15 -5.53 0.21 -7.11
C TRP A 15 -4.19 0.63 -6.52
N ILE A 16 -3.63 -0.18 -5.61
CA ILE A 16 -2.32 0.07 -4.99
C ILE A 16 -1.23 0.13 -6.06
N SER A 17 -1.18 -0.82 -6.99
CA SER A 17 -0.18 -0.84 -8.05
C SER A 17 -0.25 0.37 -8.98
N ILE A 18 -1.46 0.82 -9.34
CA ILE A 18 -1.63 2.06 -10.13
C ILE A 18 -1.13 3.26 -9.33
N SER A 19 -1.47 3.34 -8.04
CA SER A 19 -1.10 4.45 -7.19
C SER A 19 0.41 4.51 -6.93
N GLU A 20 1.06 3.35 -6.71
CA GLU A 20 2.51 3.19 -6.64
C GLU A 20 3.20 3.60 -7.95
N PHE A 21 2.69 3.17 -9.10
CA PHE A 21 3.24 3.56 -10.40
C PHE A 21 3.19 5.08 -10.60
N VAL A 22 2.03 5.71 -10.35
CA VAL A 22 1.89 7.16 -10.46
C VAL A 22 2.85 7.89 -9.52
N ARG A 23 2.98 7.44 -8.27
CA ARG A 23 3.90 8.06 -7.32
C ARG A 23 5.36 7.86 -7.72
N ASN A 24 5.80 6.63 -7.91
CA ASN A 24 7.22 6.33 -8.05
C ASN A 24 7.77 6.64 -9.45
N GLU A 25 6.99 6.41 -10.51
CA GLU A 25 7.47 6.66 -11.87
C GLU A 25 7.21 8.08 -12.35
N LEU A 26 6.06 8.69 -12.01
CA LEU A 26 5.69 10.01 -12.53
C LEU A 26 6.06 11.15 -11.59
N LEU A 27 5.82 11.01 -10.28
CA LEU A 27 5.99 12.11 -9.32
C LEU A 27 7.35 12.13 -8.64
N PHE A 28 7.86 10.96 -8.24
CA PHE A 28 8.96 10.86 -7.27
C PHE A 28 10.29 10.42 -7.89
N LYS A 29 10.30 9.97 -9.14
CA LYS A 29 11.49 9.41 -9.78
C LYS A 29 12.71 10.34 -9.74
N SER A 30 12.51 11.63 -10.03
CA SER A 30 13.58 12.64 -9.97
C SER A 30 14.14 12.80 -8.56
N TYR A 31 13.27 12.92 -7.55
CA TYR A 31 13.68 13.02 -6.14
C TYR A 31 14.56 11.85 -5.70
N TRP A 32 14.21 10.63 -6.10
CA TRP A 32 15.00 9.44 -5.82
C TRP A 32 16.35 9.42 -6.54
N ILE A 33 16.35 9.70 -7.85
CA ILE A 33 17.58 9.72 -8.66
C ILE A 33 18.56 10.76 -8.13
N ASP A 34 18.09 11.98 -7.86
CA ASP A 34 18.94 13.08 -7.38
C ASP A 34 19.47 12.79 -5.97
N HIS A 35 18.65 12.24 -5.09
CA HIS A 35 19.09 11.83 -3.75
C HIS A 35 20.16 10.74 -3.80
N TYR A 36 19.94 9.68 -4.58
CA TYR A 36 20.92 8.59 -4.71
C TYR A 36 22.21 9.08 -5.36
N ARG A 37 22.13 9.96 -6.36
CA ARG A 37 23.31 10.59 -6.96
C ARG A 37 24.12 11.38 -5.92
N ASN A 38 23.46 12.13 -5.04
CA ASN A 38 24.12 12.87 -3.96
C ASN A 38 24.77 11.95 -2.92
N LEU A 39 24.27 10.73 -2.77
CA LEU A 39 24.90 9.68 -1.95
C LEU A 39 26.04 8.95 -2.68
N GLY A 40 26.31 9.26 -3.94
CA GLY A 40 27.26 8.51 -4.78
C GLY A 40 26.76 7.12 -5.18
N LEU A 41 25.45 6.89 -5.11
CA LEU A 41 24.79 5.63 -5.44
C LEU A 41 24.01 5.72 -6.75
N VAL A 42 23.76 4.57 -7.37
CA VAL A 42 22.86 4.45 -8.53
C VAL A 42 21.48 4.04 -8.04
N PHE A 43 20.44 4.79 -8.43
CA PHE A 43 19.06 4.44 -8.07
C PHE A 43 18.58 3.18 -8.82
N PRO A 44 18.14 2.12 -8.12
CA PRO A 44 17.73 0.86 -8.75
C PRO A 44 16.36 1.00 -9.43
N SER A 45 16.39 1.47 -10.69
CA SER A 45 15.19 1.72 -11.52
C SER A 45 14.93 0.64 -12.58
N GLU A 46 15.60 -0.51 -12.49
CA GLU A 46 15.37 -1.62 -13.41
C GLU A 46 13.94 -2.18 -13.30
N PRO A 47 13.35 -2.70 -14.39
CA PRO A 47 11.98 -3.23 -14.40
C PRO A 47 11.69 -4.28 -13.33
N VAL A 48 12.71 -5.06 -12.92
CA VAL A 48 12.60 -6.05 -11.84
C VAL A 48 12.19 -5.41 -10.51
N ASN A 49 12.64 -4.19 -10.21
CA ASN A 49 12.25 -3.46 -9.00
C ASN A 49 10.78 -3.05 -9.07
N GLY A 50 10.28 -2.67 -10.25
CA GLY A 50 8.86 -2.44 -10.49
C GLY A 50 8.00 -3.69 -10.27
N ALA A 51 8.49 -4.86 -10.69
CA ALA A 51 7.80 -6.13 -10.41
C ALA A 51 7.73 -6.43 -8.90
N MET A 52 8.77 -6.11 -8.14
CA MET A 52 8.77 -6.24 -6.67
C MET A 52 7.73 -5.32 -6.01
N TRP A 53 7.53 -4.10 -6.52
CA TRP A 53 6.43 -3.23 -6.08
C TRP A 53 5.04 -3.84 -6.36
N GLY A 54 4.88 -4.55 -7.48
CA GLY A 54 3.66 -5.30 -7.78
C GLY A 54 3.41 -6.45 -6.78
N VAL A 55 4.46 -7.21 -6.44
CA VAL A 55 4.39 -8.25 -5.40
C VAL A 55 4.03 -7.63 -4.05
N TRP A 56 4.68 -6.54 -3.66
CA TRP A 56 4.38 -5.81 -2.44
C TRP A 56 2.92 -5.33 -2.42
N SER A 57 2.41 -4.79 -3.53
CA SER A 57 1.01 -4.32 -3.66
C SER A 57 0.01 -5.45 -3.39
N LEU A 58 0.27 -6.64 -3.92
CA LEU A 58 -0.58 -7.82 -3.71
C LEU A 58 -0.55 -8.29 -2.25
N LEU A 59 0.64 -8.38 -1.65
CA LEU A 59 0.79 -8.76 -0.24
C LEU A 59 0.13 -7.74 0.69
N PHE A 60 0.27 -6.45 0.38
CA PHE A 60 -0.35 -5.38 1.14
C PHE A 60 -1.87 -5.43 1.04
N ALA A 61 -2.44 -5.62 -0.16
CA ALA A 61 -3.88 -5.81 -0.35
C ALA A 61 -4.42 -7.02 0.44
N ALA A 62 -3.68 -8.15 0.46
CA ALA A 62 -4.04 -9.31 1.25
C ALA A 62 -4.02 -9.02 2.76
N ALA A 63 -3.00 -8.30 3.25
CA ALA A 63 -2.92 -7.87 4.64
C ALA A 63 -4.10 -6.99 5.04
N ILE A 64 -4.44 -5.98 4.22
CA ILE A 64 -5.61 -5.11 4.42
C ILE A 64 -6.89 -5.96 4.53
N PHE A 65 -7.05 -6.98 3.67
CA PHE A 65 -8.21 -7.88 3.71
C PHE A 65 -8.30 -8.69 5.01
N PHE A 66 -7.19 -9.19 5.54
CA PHE A 66 -7.22 -9.90 6.82
C PHE A 66 -7.52 -8.96 7.99
N ILE A 67 -6.94 -7.76 7.99
CA ILE A 67 -7.18 -6.73 9.01
C ILE A 67 -8.65 -6.29 8.98
N SER A 68 -9.23 -6.07 7.79
CA SER A 68 -10.60 -5.57 7.62
C SER A 68 -11.68 -6.51 8.17
N LYS A 69 -11.36 -7.80 8.36
CA LYS A 69 -12.27 -8.77 8.98
C LYS A 69 -12.51 -8.48 10.47
N LYS A 70 -11.54 -7.89 11.15
CA LYS A 70 -11.60 -7.62 12.60
C LYS A 70 -11.86 -6.16 12.93
N PHE A 71 -11.48 -5.25 12.04
CA PHE A 71 -11.48 -3.82 12.31
C PHE A 71 -12.48 -3.05 11.45
N ASN A 72 -12.83 -1.84 11.88
CA ASN A 72 -13.61 -0.90 11.07
C ASN A 72 -12.72 -0.25 9.98
N LEU A 73 -13.33 0.54 9.07
CA LEU A 73 -12.62 1.12 7.93
C LEU A 73 -11.44 2.01 8.35
N LEU A 74 -11.65 2.90 9.33
CA LEU A 74 -10.62 3.82 9.81
C LEU A 74 -9.49 3.07 10.52
N GLN A 75 -9.82 2.13 11.40
CA GLN A 75 -8.84 1.27 12.06
C GLN A 75 -8.02 0.45 11.05
N THR A 76 -8.68 -0.14 10.05
CA THR A 76 -8.02 -0.89 8.97
C THR A 76 -7.07 0.01 8.20
N THR A 77 -7.51 1.23 7.84
CA THR A 77 -6.70 2.22 7.14
C THR A 77 -5.47 2.59 7.96
N SER A 78 -5.64 2.98 9.23
CA SER A 78 -4.55 3.43 10.09
C SER A 78 -3.53 2.33 10.35
N ILE A 79 -3.97 1.11 10.66
CA ILE A 79 -3.07 -0.04 10.89
C ILE A 79 -2.31 -0.37 9.61
N SER A 80 -3.00 -0.43 8.48
CA SER A 80 -2.38 -0.78 7.20
C SER A 80 -1.40 0.29 6.75
N TRP A 81 -1.74 1.58 6.87
CA TRP A 81 -0.86 2.69 6.55
C TRP A 81 0.41 2.69 7.43
N LEU A 82 0.23 2.48 8.74
CA LEU A 82 1.35 2.34 9.67
C LEU A 82 2.28 1.19 9.24
N MET A 83 1.72 0.00 8.99
CA MET A 83 2.51 -1.20 8.68
C MET A 83 3.15 -1.17 7.29
N GLY A 84 2.44 -0.68 6.28
CA GLY A 84 2.89 -0.67 4.88
C GLY A 84 3.85 0.47 4.55
N PHE A 85 3.67 1.63 5.17
CA PHE A 85 4.42 2.84 4.81
C PHE A 85 5.30 3.35 5.94
N VAL A 86 4.70 3.66 7.10
CA VAL A 86 5.44 4.35 8.17
C VAL A 86 6.59 3.51 8.68
N LEU A 87 6.37 2.21 8.94
CA LEU A 87 7.44 1.30 9.36
C LEU A 87 8.55 1.19 8.31
N MET A 88 8.19 1.15 7.02
CA MET A 88 9.17 1.15 5.93
C MET A 88 10.01 2.43 5.96
N TRP A 89 9.37 3.60 6.03
CA TRP A 89 10.06 4.90 6.06
C TRP A 89 10.99 5.05 7.26
N VAL A 90 10.61 4.51 8.44
CA VAL A 90 11.50 4.48 9.60
C VAL A 90 12.78 3.69 9.28
N VAL A 91 12.66 2.51 8.65
CA VAL A 91 13.82 1.67 8.29
C VAL A 91 14.69 2.37 7.25
N ILE A 92 14.12 2.84 6.13
CA ILE A 92 14.91 3.47 5.06
C ILE A 92 15.44 4.86 5.44
N GLY A 93 14.74 5.56 6.33
CA GLY A 93 15.21 6.79 6.97
C GLY A 93 16.41 6.53 7.88
N ASN A 94 16.37 5.48 8.70
CA ASN A 94 17.50 5.05 9.52
C ASN A 94 18.73 4.66 8.67
N LEU A 95 18.51 4.08 7.48
CA LEU A 95 19.58 3.78 6.52
C LEU A 95 20.08 5.02 5.75
N ASN A 96 19.52 6.21 6.00
CA ASN A 96 19.84 7.47 5.31
C ASN A 96 19.66 7.42 3.78
N VAL A 97 18.81 6.52 3.27
CA VAL A 97 18.53 6.40 1.83
C VAL A 97 17.17 7.02 1.45
N LEU A 98 16.41 7.55 2.42
CA LEU A 98 15.12 8.19 2.19
C LEU A 98 15.28 9.71 1.93
N PRO A 99 14.82 10.22 0.78
CA PRO A 99 14.70 11.67 0.58
C PRO A 99 13.52 12.23 1.38
N PHE A 100 13.78 12.88 2.51
CA PHE A 100 12.73 13.42 3.40
C PHE A 100 11.80 14.46 2.73
N SER A 101 12.28 15.18 1.70
CA SER A 101 11.44 16.12 0.93
C SER A 101 10.26 15.44 0.24
N LEU A 102 10.39 14.16 -0.10
CA LEU A 102 9.35 13.35 -0.71
C LEU A 102 8.18 13.09 0.25
N LEU A 103 8.41 13.08 1.56
CA LEU A 103 7.37 12.77 2.56
C LEU A 103 6.22 13.79 2.56
N ILE A 104 6.47 15.04 2.16
CA ILE A 104 5.44 16.08 2.03
C ILE A 104 4.28 15.60 1.13
N PHE A 105 4.62 14.87 0.06
CA PHE A 105 3.64 14.31 -0.87
C PHE A 105 3.33 12.84 -0.58
N ALA A 106 4.31 12.04 -0.14
CA ALA A 106 4.09 10.61 0.09
C ALA A 106 3.21 10.32 1.29
N VAL A 107 3.26 11.12 2.37
CA VAL A 107 2.36 10.98 3.53
C VAL A 107 0.89 11.09 3.11
N PRO A 108 0.41 12.19 2.52
CA PRO A 108 -1.00 12.30 2.17
C PRO A 108 -1.42 11.28 1.11
N LEU A 109 -0.58 11.01 0.10
CA LEU A 109 -0.93 10.07 -0.97
C LEU A 109 -1.02 8.62 -0.48
N SER A 110 -0.12 8.19 0.41
CA SER A 110 -0.15 6.82 0.98
C SER A 110 -1.33 6.59 1.94
N ILE A 111 -1.78 7.63 2.65
CA ILE A 111 -3.00 7.57 3.45
C ILE A 111 -4.21 7.35 2.53
N ILE A 112 -4.32 8.14 1.45
CA ILE A 112 -5.39 8.01 0.45
C ILE A 112 -5.37 6.62 -0.18
N GLU A 113 -4.19 6.12 -0.54
CA GLU A 113 -4.06 4.79 -1.11
C GLU A 113 -4.55 3.71 -0.15
N SER A 114 -4.06 3.72 1.08
CA SER A 114 -4.44 2.75 2.13
C SER A 114 -5.94 2.82 2.42
N PHE A 115 -6.50 4.03 2.47
CA PHE A 115 -7.92 4.24 2.71
C PHE A 115 -8.79 3.68 1.59
N LEU A 116 -8.45 3.97 0.33
CA LEU A 116 -9.22 3.50 -0.82
C LEU A 116 -9.10 2.00 -1.00
N ALA A 117 -7.92 1.41 -0.75
CA ALA A 117 -7.76 -0.05 -0.72
C ALA A 117 -8.64 -0.68 0.37
N ALA A 118 -8.63 -0.13 1.59
CA ALA A 118 -9.49 -0.58 2.68
C ALA A 118 -10.99 -0.39 2.38
N LEU A 119 -11.37 0.67 1.65
CA LEU A 119 -12.73 0.95 1.22
C LEU A 119 -13.21 -0.07 0.18
N ILE A 120 -12.39 -0.36 -0.84
CA ILE A 120 -12.67 -1.39 -1.86
C ILE A 120 -12.93 -2.72 -1.16
N ILE A 121 -12.03 -3.11 -0.26
CA ILE A 121 -12.10 -4.34 0.50
C ILE A 121 -13.34 -4.37 1.40
N SER A 122 -13.65 -3.29 2.12
CA SER A 122 -14.80 -3.25 3.02
C SER A 122 -16.14 -3.23 2.29
N LYS A 123 -16.22 -2.66 1.09
CA LYS A 123 -17.46 -2.61 0.29
C LYS A 123 -17.74 -3.94 -0.40
N LEU A 124 -16.70 -4.61 -0.90
CA LEU A 124 -16.85 -5.84 -1.70
C LEU A 124 -16.66 -7.11 -0.86
N GLY A 125 -15.86 -7.03 0.21
CA GLY A 125 -15.71 -8.05 1.23
C GLY A 125 -16.93 -8.06 2.13
N ASN A 126 -17.83 -9.01 1.87
CA ASN A 126 -19.16 -9.04 2.45
C ASN A 126 -19.12 -9.28 3.98
N LYS A 127 -19.11 -8.20 4.80
CA LYS A 127 -19.20 -8.28 6.29
C LYS A 127 -20.50 -8.93 6.79
N LYS A 128 -21.51 -9.14 5.93
CA LYS A 128 -22.82 -9.71 6.27
C LYS A 128 -22.88 -11.24 6.36
N ALA A 129 -21.90 -11.98 5.84
CA ALA A 129 -21.97 -13.44 5.80
C ALA A 129 -21.78 -14.11 7.18
N ASP A 130 -21.11 -13.45 8.12
CA ASP A 130 -20.87 -14.00 9.46
C ASP A 130 -22.04 -13.78 10.43
N ASN A 131 -22.87 -12.74 10.22
CA ASN A 131 -24.04 -12.47 11.07
C ASN A 131 -25.22 -13.45 10.84
N ILE A 132 -25.16 -14.28 9.79
CA ILE A 132 -26.19 -15.30 9.52
C ILE A 132 -25.84 -16.63 10.19
N LYS A 133 -24.55 -16.90 10.49
CA LYS A 133 -24.12 -18.17 11.08
C LYS A 133 -24.18 -18.23 12.62
N VAL A 134 -24.47 -17.11 13.28
CA VAL A 134 -24.58 -17.04 14.76
C VAL A 134 -26.05 -17.13 15.23
N LYS A 135 -27.01 -17.31 14.31
CA LYS A 135 -28.44 -17.39 14.62
C LYS A 135 -29.10 -18.76 14.41
N THR A 136 -28.31 -19.83 14.35
CA THR A 136 -28.80 -21.23 14.30
C THR A 136 -28.19 -22.02 15.43
#